data_AF-A0A2X3CK77-F1
#
_entry.id   AF-A0A2X3CK77-F1
#
_cell.length_a   1.000
_cell.length_b   1.000
_cell.length_c   1.000
_cell.angle_alpha   90.00
_cell.angle_beta   90.00
_cell.angle_gamma   90.00
#
_symmetry.space_group_name_H-M   'P 1'
#
loop_
_entity.id
_entity.type
_entity.pdbx_description
1 polymer ?
#
loop_
_entity_poly.entity_id
_entity_poly.type
_entity_poly.pdbx_seq_one_letter_code
_entity_poly.pdbx_strand_id
1 'polypeptide(L)'
;MKALYGVHSMPETAENVADEFAISRADQDAFALRSQLRTAAAQEAGRFADELIAVQVPQRKGEPLLFSRDEHPRSTSLEALAKLRGRGARRRQRYRR
;
A
#
# COMPACT_ATOMS: atom_id res chain seq x y z
N MET A 1 -1.37 30.16 -2.26
CA MET A 1 -0.93 28.76 -2.00
C MET A 1 -2.11 27.78 -2.07
N LYS A 2 -3.11 27.83 -1.16
CA LYS A 2 -4.33 26.98 -1.23
C LYS A 2 -5.12 27.09 -2.54
N ALA A 3 -5.21 28.29 -3.11
CA ALA A 3 -5.92 28.54 -4.37
C ALA A 3 -5.21 27.98 -5.63
N LEU A 4 -3.92 27.63 -5.54
CA LEU A 4 -3.13 27.13 -6.68
C LEU A 4 -2.84 25.63 -6.60
N TYR A 5 -2.71 25.04 -5.40
CA TYR A 5 -2.19 23.67 -5.23
C TYR A 5 -3.07 22.72 -4.41
N GLY A 6 -4.24 23.17 -3.93
CA GLY A 6 -5.06 22.40 -3.00
C GLY A 6 -4.38 22.20 -1.63
N VAL A 7 -5.13 21.73 -0.64
CA VAL A 7 -4.62 21.41 0.71
C VAL A 7 -5.10 20.03 1.19
N HIS A 8 -5.66 19.24 0.28
CA HIS A 8 -6.10 17.88 0.57
C HIS A 8 -4.87 16.99 0.74
N SER A 9 -4.93 16.09 1.72
CA SER A 9 -3.97 15.01 1.83
C SER A 9 -4.15 14.01 0.69
N MET A 10 -3.09 13.27 0.34
CA MET A 10 -3.15 12.27 -0.72
C MET A 10 -4.22 11.17 -0.50
N PRO A 11 -4.50 10.70 0.75
CA PRO A 11 -5.63 9.82 0.97
C PRO A 11 -6.98 10.49 0.70
N GLU A 12 -7.14 11.78 1.01
CA GLU A 12 -8.38 12.51 0.71
C GLU A 12 -8.57 12.67 -0.81
N THR A 13 -7.51 12.90 -1.58
CA THR A 13 -7.62 12.94 -3.05
C THR A 13 -7.97 11.59 -3.65
N ALA A 14 -7.41 10.49 -3.11
CA ALA A 14 -7.78 9.14 -3.54
C ALA A 14 -9.26 8.80 -3.28
N GLU A 15 -9.81 9.21 -2.13
CA GLU A 15 -11.23 9.03 -1.82
C GLU A 15 -12.13 9.85 -2.76
N ASN A 16 -11.73 11.09 -3.10
CA ASN A 16 -12.47 11.90 -4.06
C ASN A 16 -12.52 11.25 -5.45
N VAL A 17 -11.39 10.72 -5.92
CA VAL A 17 -11.32 9.98 -7.20
C VAL A 17 -12.15 8.70 -7.13
N ALA A 18 -12.08 7.96 -6.01
CA ALA A 18 -12.90 6.77 -5.83
C ALA A 18 -14.40 7.07 -5.90
N ASP A 19 -14.85 8.16 -5.26
CA ASP A 19 -16.25 8.62 -5.33
C ASP A 19 -16.63 9.05 -6.76
N GLU A 20 -15.80 9.86 -7.44
CA GLU A 20 -16.06 10.39 -8.78
C GLU A 20 -16.24 9.28 -9.82
N PHE A 21 -15.42 8.22 -9.73
CA PHE A 21 -15.44 7.09 -10.64
C PHE A 21 -16.22 5.87 -10.10
N ALA A 22 -16.96 6.04 -8.99
CA ALA A 22 -17.76 4.99 -8.34
C ALA A 22 -16.97 3.70 -8.03
N ILE A 23 -15.71 3.82 -7.61
CA ILE A 23 -14.82 2.71 -7.28
C ILE A 23 -15.16 2.19 -5.88
N SER A 24 -15.83 1.03 -5.82
CA SER A 24 -16.29 0.47 -4.55
C SER A 24 -15.14 0.06 -3.63
N ARG A 25 -15.40 0.04 -2.31
CA ARG A 25 -14.44 -0.49 -1.32
C ARG A 25 -14.08 -1.95 -1.60
N ALA A 26 -15.03 -2.75 -2.07
CA ALA A 26 -14.79 -4.15 -2.39
C ALA A 26 -13.80 -4.29 -3.57
N ASP A 27 -13.91 -3.43 -4.59
CA ASP A 27 -12.99 -3.43 -5.72
C ASP A 27 -11.57 -2.99 -5.31
N GLN A 28 -11.49 -2.00 -4.41
CA GLN A 28 -10.21 -1.55 -3.83
C GLN A 28 -9.54 -2.69 -3.04
N ASP A 29 -10.29 -3.39 -2.17
CA ASP A 29 -9.77 -4.53 -1.40
C ASP A 29 -9.38 -5.70 -2.31
N ALA A 30 -10.16 -5.98 -3.36
CA ALA A 30 -9.84 -7.00 -4.37
C ALA A 30 -8.56 -6.66 -5.13
N PHE A 31 -8.35 -5.39 -5.49
CA PHE A 31 -7.10 -4.95 -6.10
C PHE A 31 -5.92 -5.12 -5.14
N ALA A 32 -6.08 -4.71 -3.88
CA ALA A 32 -5.03 -4.84 -2.86
C ALA A 32 -4.62 -6.31 -2.65
N LEU A 33 -5.57 -7.24 -2.57
CA LEU A 33 -5.28 -8.67 -2.47
C LEU A 33 -4.52 -9.18 -3.70
N ARG A 34 -5.00 -8.86 -4.92
CA ARG A 34 -4.31 -9.26 -6.16
C ARG A 34 -2.88 -8.72 -6.22
N SER A 35 -2.65 -7.50 -5.74
CA SER A 35 -1.30 -6.92 -5.67
C SER A 35 -0.39 -7.76 -4.78
N GLN A 36 -0.84 -8.10 -3.57
CA GLN A 36 -0.07 -8.92 -2.62
C GLN A 36 0.25 -10.31 -3.20
N LEU A 37 -0.73 -10.97 -3.82
CA LEU A 37 -0.55 -12.28 -4.43
C LEU A 37 0.44 -12.25 -5.60
N ARG A 38 0.37 -11.21 -6.46
CA ARG A 38 1.31 -11.04 -7.57
C ARG A 38 2.73 -10.82 -7.09
N THR A 39 2.93 -9.98 -6.07
CA THR A 39 4.27 -9.75 -5.51
C THR A 39 4.83 -11.01 -4.88
N ALA A 40 4.03 -11.77 -4.12
CA ALA A 40 4.46 -13.05 -3.56
C ALA A 40 4.88 -14.04 -4.65
N ALA A 41 4.07 -14.23 -5.68
CA ALA A 41 4.41 -15.12 -6.80
C ALA A 41 5.66 -14.65 -7.57
N ALA A 42 5.84 -13.34 -7.74
CA ALA A 42 7.01 -12.78 -8.41
C ALA A 42 8.30 -12.99 -7.59
N GLN A 43 8.24 -12.85 -6.27
CA GLN A 43 9.37 -13.12 -5.39
C GLN A 43 9.76 -14.60 -5.41
N GLU A 44 8.79 -15.52 -5.32
CA GLU A 44 9.06 -16.96 -5.36
C GLU A 44 9.59 -17.42 -6.73
N ALA A 45 9.16 -16.76 -7.81
CA ALA A 45 9.68 -16.99 -9.16
C ALA A 45 11.01 -16.25 -9.45
N GLY A 46 11.60 -15.54 -8.48
CA GLY A 46 12.86 -14.83 -8.64
C GLY A 46 12.83 -13.65 -9.61
N ARG A 47 11.64 -13.12 -9.96
CA ARG A 47 11.48 -12.09 -11.00
C ARG A 47 12.15 -10.75 -10.67
N PHE A 48 12.41 -10.50 -9.39
CA PHE A 48 13.05 -9.26 -8.94
C PHE A 48 14.58 -9.38 -8.82
N ALA A 49 15.15 -10.56 -9.11
CA ALA A 49 16.60 -10.78 -8.99
C ALA A 49 17.43 -9.87 -9.89
N ASP A 50 16.88 -9.46 -11.05
CA ASP A 50 17.56 -8.60 -12.02
C ASP A 50 17.50 -7.10 -11.66
N GLU A 51 16.59 -6.69 -10.77
CA GLU A 51 16.36 -5.27 -10.42
C GLU A 51 16.72 -4.92 -8.97
N LEU A 52 16.71 -5.89 -8.05
CA LEU A 52 17.04 -5.66 -6.64
C LEU A 52 18.54 -5.79 -6.39
N ILE A 53 19.14 -4.71 -5.87
CA ILE A 53 20.49 -4.72 -5.35
C ILE A 53 20.43 -4.96 -3.84
N ALA A 54 21.09 -6.01 -3.38
CA ALA A 54 21.08 -6.36 -1.97
C ALA A 54 21.81 -5.32 -1.10
N VAL A 55 21.19 -4.96 0.01
CA VAL A 55 21.75 -4.03 1.00
C VAL A 55 22.37 -4.82 2.13
N GLN A 56 23.64 -4.57 2.43
CA GLN A 56 24.32 -5.17 3.58
C GLN A 56 24.02 -4.34 4.83
N VAL A 57 23.44 -4.97 5.84
CA VAL A 57 23.11 -4.35 7.12
C VAL A 57 24.13 -4.81 8.17
N PRO A 58 25.05 -3.93 8.62
CA PRO A 58 26.08 -4.28 9.58
C PRO A 58 25.48 -4.81 10.88
N GLN A 59 26.05 -5.91 11.39
CA GLN A 59 25.67 -6.50 12.66
C GLN A 59 26.71 -6.16 13.73
N ARG A 60 26.27 -6.05 14.99
CA ARG A 60 27.18 -5.76 16.11
C ARG A 60 28.28 -6.83 16.27
N LYS A 61 27.99 -8.07 15.89
CA LYS A 61 28.92 -9.20 15.84
C LYS A 61 28.56 -10.09 14.65
N GLY A 62 29.56 -10.62 13.95
CA GLY A 62 29.38 -11.52 12.81
C GLY A 62 29.21 -10.81 11.47
N GLU A 63 28.89 -11.60 10.45
CA GLU A 63 28.73 -11.13 9.07
C GLU A 63 27.53 -10.18 8.90
N PRO A 64 27.57 -9.24 7.93
CA PRO A 64 26.44 -8.39 7.61
C PRO A 64 25.20 -9.19 7.19
N LEU A 65 24.02 -8.75 7.64
CA LEU A 65 22.76 -9.31 7.16
C LEU A 65 22.51 -8.80 5.74
N LEU A 66 22.32 -9.71 4.79
CA LEU A 66 21.99 -9.34 3.43
C LEU A 66 20.48 -9.14 3.26
N PHE A 67 20.05 -7.90 3.08
CA PHE A 67 18.67 -7.53 2.79
C PHE A 67 18.45 -7.47 1.27
N SER A 68 17.81 -8.50 0.71
CA SER A 68 17.67 -8.68 -0.74
C SER A 68 16.23 -8.96 -1.22
N ARG A 69 15.24 -8.87 -0.32
CA ARG A 69 13.82 -9.09 -0.64
C ARG A 69 12.99 -7.95 -0.07
N ASP A 70 11.97 -7.51 -0.80
CA ASP A 70 10.99 -6.56 -0.25
C ASP A 70 10.32 -7.14 1.00
N GLU A 71 10.32 -6.37 2.08
CA GLU A 71 9.78 -6.75 3.39
C GLU A 71 8.26 -6.60 3.49
N HIS A 72 7.70 -5.61 2.79
CA HIS A 72 6.29 -5.21 2.92
C HIS A 72 5.24 -6.17 2.35
N PRO A 73 5.53 -6.99 1.31
CA PRO A 73 4.58 -8.01 0.84
C PRO A 73 4.19 -8.95 1.97
N ARG A 74 2.88 -9.15 2.15
CA ARG A 74 2.33 -9.95 3.24
C ARG A 74 1.14 -10.77 2.77
N SER A 75 1.06 -11.99 3.29
CA SER A 75 -0.13 -12.81 3.11
C SER A 75 -1.33 -12.09 3.75
N THR A 76 -2.43 -12.01 3.01
CA THR A 76 -3.66 -11.35 3.44
C THR A 76 -4.87 -11.99 2.78
N SER A 77 -6.06 -11.58 3.18
CA SER A 77 -7.33 -12.08 2.65
C SER A 77 -8.34 -10.94 2.50
N LEU A 78 -9.40 -11.15 1.72
CA LEU A 78 -10.48 -10.15 1.59
C LEU A 78 -11.13 -9.84 2.94
N GLU A 79 -11.33 -10.85 3.79
CA GLU A 79 -11.91 -10.70 5.12
C GLU A 79 -11.01 -9.85 6.03
N ALA A 80 -9.69 -10.04 5.94
CA ALA A 80 -8.72 -9.26 6.69
C ALA A 80 -8.71 -7.80 6.21
N LEU A 81 -8.74 -7.57 4.90
CA LEU A 81 -8.76 -6.24 4.30
C LEU A 81 -10.07 -5.49 4.62
N ALA A 82 -11.22 -6.16 4.54
CA ALA A 82 -12.52 -5.57 4.83
C ALA A 82 -12.65 -5.05 6.27
N LYS A 83 -11.95 -5.69 7.22
CA LYS A 83 -11.91 -5.26 8.64
C LYS A 83 -11.11 -3.98 8.88
N LEU A 84 -10.29 -3.54 7.92
CA LEU A 84 -9.49 -2.33 8.06
C LEU A 84 -10.36 -1.07 8.01
N ARG A 85 -10.12 -0.18 8.98
CA ARG A 85 -10.77 1.13 9.04
C ARG A 85 -10.07 2.08 8.06
N GLY A 86 -10.81 2.57 7.06
CA GLY A 86 -10.32 3.60 6.13
C GLY A 86 -9.93 4.87 6.89
N ARG A 87 -8.75 5.43 6.61
CA ARG A 87 -8.26 6.66 7.28
C ARG A 87 -9.04 7.91 6.86
N GLY A 88 -9.66 7.93 5.66
CA GLY A 88 -10.44 9.07 5.14
C GLY A 88 -11.87 9.18 5.69
N ALA A 89 -12.48 8.08 6.14
CA ALA A 89 -13.89 8.04 6.52
C ALA A 89 -14.26 8.93 7.72
N ARG A 90 -13.31 9.25 8.62
CA ARG A 90 -13.56 10.07 9.81
C ARG A 90 -13.76 11.57 9.53
N ARG A 91 -13.39 12.07 8.35
CA ARG A 91 -13.48 13.52 8.05
C ARG A 91 -14.76 13.95 7.35
N ARG A 92 -15.54 13.01 6.80
CA ARG A 92 -16.84 13.30 6.16
C ARG A 92 -17.87 13.96 7.11
N GLN A 93 -17.67 13.87 8.42
CA GLN A 93 -18.59 14.46 9.42
C GLN A 93 -18.23 15.90 9.83
N ARG A 94 -17.05 16.43 9.45
CA ARG A 94 -16.59 17.75 9.93
C ARG A 94 -16.78 18.92 8.96
N TYR A 95 -17.10 18.68 7.69
CA TYR A 95 -17.19 19.74 6.66
C TYR A 95 -18.57 19.84 5.96
N ARG A 96 -19.61 19.17 6.49
CA ARG A 96 -21.02 19.37 6.08
C ARG A 96 -21.74 20.45 6.92
N ARG A 97 -21.05 21.56 7.22
CA ARG A 97 -21.65 22.78 7.78
C ARG A 97 -21.24 23.96 6.92
#